data_AF-A0A520AAJ3-F1
#
_entry.id   AF-A0A520AAJ3-F1
#
_cell.length_a   1.000
_cell.length_b   1.000
_cell.length_c   1.000
_cell.angle_alpha   90.00
_cell.angle_beta   90.00
_cell.angle_gamma   90.00
#
_symmetry.space_group_name_H-M   'P 1'
#
loop_
_entity.id
_entity.type
_entity.pdbx_description
1 polymer ?
#
loop_
_entity_poly.entity_id
_entity_poly.type
_entity_poly.pdbx_seq_one_letter_code
_entity_poly.pdbx_strand_id
1 'polypeptide(L)'
;MLGYLYLLLSLQVFNLHFKIMYKKKNIKAVSLFLICLLVGTSCENFIKVDPPRTRLTKPAVFANDETAKSALIDVYSKTSQQNNVGISWFAALSADEVTISNFEEYDQFNQNLISPLNNQILEEWNSGYTAIYAANALIEGLNQSTGVSAVNKAQFIAEAKFLRAFIHYNLTALFGDIPFVMTTDYRENGLLSRRAHTDVLELIVTDLNEV
;
A
#
# COMPACT_ATOMS: atom_id res chain seq x y z
N MET A 1 -42.50 74.69 -42.61
CA MET A 1 -41.06 74.32 -42.61
C MET A 1 -40.58 73.81 -41.25
N LEU A 2 -41.05 74.34 -40.10
CA LEU A 2 -40.61 73.92 -38.76
C LEU A 2 -41.08 72.51 -38.32
N GLY A 3 -42.26 72.03 -38.74
CA GLY A 3 -42.77 70.71 -38.35
C GLY A 3 -42.02 69.51 -38.93
N TYR A 4 -41.44 69.66 -40.12
CA TYR A 4 -40.67 68.59 -40.78
C TYR A 4 -39.29 68.37 -40.10
N LEU A 5 -38.69 69.44 -39.58
CA LEU A 5 -37.43 69.38 -38.86
C LEU A 5 -37.59 68.65 -37.51
N TYR A 6 -38.73 68.84 -36.82
CA TYR A 6 -39.00 68.20 -35.53
C TYR A 6 -39.26 66.69 -35.66
N LEU A 7 -39.90 66.26 -36.75
CA LEU A 7 -40.15 64.85 -37.05
C LEU A 7 -38.87 64.11 -37.45
N LEU A 8 -37.95 64.78 -38.15
CA LEU A 8 -36.64 64.22 -38.53
C LEU A 8 -35.70 64.11 -37.31
N LEU A 9 -35.69 65.11 -36.43
CA LEU A 9 -34.93 65.07 -35.18
C LEU A 9 -35.44 63.99 -34.22
N SER A 10 -36.76 63.80 -34.10
CA SER A 10 -37.32 62.73 -33.26
C SER A 10 -37.04 61.32 -33.80
N LEU A 11 -37.07 61.12 -35.12
CA LEU A 11 -36.68 59.85 -35.75
C LEU A 11 -35.17 59.54 -35.63
N GLN A 12 -34.30 60.54 -35.68
CA GLN A 12 -32.86 60.35 -35.49
C GLN A 12 -32.51 59.99 -34.03
N VAL A 13 -33.15 60.65 -33.05
CA VAL A 13 -32.96 60.33 -31.62
C VAL A 13 -33.50 58.94 -31.27
N PHE A 14 -34.67 58.56 -31.82
CA PHE A 14 -35.24 57.22 -31.62
C PHE A 14 -34.36 56.11 -32.22
N ASN A 15 -33.82 56.30 -33.44
CA ASN A 15 -32.89 55.36 -34.07
C ASN A 15 -31.56 55.25 -33.31
N LEU A 16 -31.08 56.34 -32.70
CA LEU A 16 -29.87 56.33 -31.88
C LEU A 16 -30.09 55.57 -30.57
N HIS A 17 -31.21 55.81 -29.87
CA HIS A 17 -31.60 55.07 -28.68
C HIS A 17 -31.80 53.57 -28.97
N PHE A 18 -32.43 53.22 -30.10
CA PHE A 18 -32.63 51.83 -30.52
C PHE A 18 -31.29 51.13 -30.82
N LYS A 19 -30.35 51.79 -31.52
CA LYS A 19 -28.99 51.26 -31.76
C LYS A 19 -28.19 51.06 -30.47
N ILE A 20 -28.32 51.96 -29.50
CA ILE A 20 -27.64 51.86 -28.19
C ILE A 20 -28.23 50.71 -27.36
N MET A 21 -29.56 50.54 -27.39
CA MET A 21 -30.24 49.42 -26.70
C MET A 21 -29.91 48.06 -27.36
N TYR A 22 -29.83 47.99 -28.68
CA TYR A 22 -29.47 46.77 -29.43
C TYR A 22 -28.02 46.33 -29.16
N LYS A 23 -27.05 47.26 -29.12
CA LYS A 23 -25.66 46.97 -28.73
C LYS A 23 -25.54 46.49 -27.28
N LYS A 24 -26.28 47.08 -26.33
CA LYS A 24 -26.25 46.68 -24.90
C LYS A 24 -26.81 45.27 -24.66
N LYS A 25 -27.77 44.79 -25.47
CA LYS A 25 -28.36 43.45 -25.35
C LYS A 25 -27.37 42.35 -25.80
N ASN A 26 -26.58 42.62 -26.84
CA ASN A 26 -25.57 41.69 -27.35
C ASN A 26 -24.28 41.68 -26.51
N ILE A 27 -23.91 42.78 -25.83
CA ILE A 27 -22.76 42.81 -24.92
C ILE A 27 -22.97 41.91 -23.70
N LYS A 28 -24.19 41.85 -23.15
CA LYS A 28 -24.53 40.96 -22.03
C LYS A 28 -24.51 39.47 -22.44
N ALA A 29 -24.95 39.16 -23.66
CA ALA A 29 -24.90 37.80 -24.20
C ALA A 29 -23.47 37.34 -24.50
N VAL A 30 -22.64 38.24 -25.05
CA VAL A 30 -21.21 37.97 -25.30
C VAL A 30 -20.43 37.85 -23.99
N SER A 31 -20.73 38.66 -22.96
CA SER A 31 -20.07 38.50 -21.66
C SER A 31 -20.47 37.21 -20.97
N LEU A 32 -21.74 36.78 -21.07
CA LEU A 32 -22.21 35.51 -20.51
C LEU A 32 -21.60 34.30 -21.22
N PHE A 33 -21.41 34.38 -22.55
CA PHE A 33 -20.73 33.35 -23.33
C PHE A 33 -19.23 33.28 -23.01
N LEU A 34 -18.57 34.42 -22.84
CA LEU A 34 -17.15 34.50 -22.44
C LEU A 34 -16.93 33.98 -21.00
N ILE A 35 -17.88 34.26 -20.10
CA ILE A 35 -17.90 33.71 -18.74
C ILE A 35 -18.10 32.19 -18.79
N CYS A 36 -19.01 31.65 -19.61
CA CYS A 36 -19.18 30.21 -19.79
C CYS A 36 -17.92 29.52 -20.36
N LEU A 37 -17.17 30.18 -21.25
CA LEU A 37 -15.89 29.68 -21.77
C LEU A 37 -14.80 29.61 -20.69
N LEU A 38 -14.86 30.47 -19.66
CA LEU A 38 -13.93 30.47 -18.53
C LEU A 38 -14.25 29.40 -17.48
N VAL A 39 -15.48 28.87 -17.41
CA VAL A 39 -15.84 27.79 -16.47
C VAL A 39 -15.49 26.39 -16.99
N GLY A 40 -15.07 26.27 -18.26
CA GLY A 40 -14.75 24.99 -18.89
C GLY A 40 -13.31 24.51 -18.69
N THR A 41 -12.40 25.32 -18.14
CA THR A 41 -11.03 24.88 -17.83
C THR A 41 -11.01 24.14 -16.50
N SER A 42 -11.48 22.89 -16.53
CA SER A 42 -11.31 21.94 -15.42
C SER A 42 -9.82 21.72 -15.18
N CYS A 43 -9.32 22.20 -14.03
CA CYS A 43 -7.96 21.94 -13.57
C CYS A 43 -7.82 20.48 -13.12
N GLU A 44 -7.66 19.56 -14.08
CA GLU A 44 -7.42 18.14 -13.79
C GLU A 44 -6.13 17.93 -12.97
N ASN A 45 -5.16 18.85 -13.09
CA ASN A 45 -3.88 18.78 -12.38
C ASN A 45 -3.96 19.14 -10.89
N PHE A 46 -5.07 19.70 -10.39
CA PHE A 46 -5.22 20.01 -8.95
C PHE A 46 -5.62 18.78 -8.12
N ILE A 47 -6.19 17.76 -8.77
CA ILE A 47 -6.60 16.49 -8.13
C ILE A 47 -5.45 15.47 -8.16
N LYS A 48 -4.38 15.75 -8.91
CA LYS A 48 -3.19 14.89 -8.93
C LYS A 48 -2.39 15.15 -7.65
N VAL A 49 -2.63 14.29 -6.66
CA VAL A 49 -1.79 14.22 -5.47
C VAL A 49 -0.42 13.73 -5.90
N ASP A 50 0.58 14.61 -5.81
CA ASP A 50 1.96 14.23 -6.06
C ASP A 50 2.35 13.06 -5.14
N PRO A 51 3.20 12.14 -5.63
CA PRO A 51 3.69 11.06 -4.78
C PRO A 51 4.35 11.64 -3.51
N PRO A 52 4.12 11.01 -2.34
CA PRO A 52 4.66 11.51 -1.09
C PRO A 52 6.17 11.65 -1.17
N ARG A 53 6.70 12.86 -0.92
CA ARG A 53 8.14 13.16 -1.04
C ARG A 53 9.03 12.34 -0.13
N THR A 54 8.47 11.76 0.93
CA THR A 54 9.16 10.95 1.94
C THR A 54 8.96 9.45 1.78
N ARG A 55 8.16 9.00 0.80
CA ARG A 55 7.86 7.57 0.60
C ARG A 55 7.90 7.21 -0.87
N LEU A 56 8.57 6.10 -1.19
CA LEU A 56 8.54 5.56 -2.54
C LEU A 56 7.12 5.03 -2.85
N THR A 57 6.62 5.34 -4.04
CA THR A 57 5.41 4.68 -4.54
C THR A 57 5.74 3.26 -4.97
N LYS A 58 4.75 2.35 -4.95
CA LYS A 58 4.95 0.95 -5.36
C LYS A 58 5.70 0.80 -6.71
N PRO A 59 5.42 1.59 -7.77
CA PRO A 59 6.17 1.52 -9.02
C PRO A 59 7.64 1.96 -8.89
N ALA A 60 7.92 2.96 -8.05
CA ALA A 60 9.28 3.48 -7.87
C ALA A 60 10.20 2.53 -7.09
N VAL A 61 9.62 1.67 -6.22
CA VAL A 61 10.38 0.69 -5.43
C VAL A 61 11.07 -0.35 -6.29
N PHE A 62 10.49 -0.71 -7.44
CA PHE A 62 11.00 -1.75 -8.33
C PHE A 62 11.45 -1.19 -9.68
N ALA A 63 11.86 0.08 -9.71
CA ALA A 63 12.27 0.76 -10.94
C ALA A 63 13.68 0.36 -11.40
N ASN A 64 14.54 -0.09 -10.49
CA ASN A 64 15.90 -0.55 -10.77
C ASN A 64 16.42 -1.47 -9.66
N ASP A 65 17.61 -2.04 -9.88
CA ASP A 65 18.23 -3.01 -8.96
C ASP A 65 18.51 -2.43 -7.56
N GLU A 66 18.92 -1.17 -7.44
CA GLU A 66 19.26 -0.54 -6.16
C GLU A 66 18.02 -0.34 -5.26
N THR A 67 16.94 0.13 -5.86
CA THR A 67 15.66 0.34 -5.17
C THR A 67 15.02 -1.00 -4.78
N ALA A 68 15.09 -2.01 -5.66
CA ALA A 68 14.63 -3.36 -5.36
C ALA A 68 15.46 -4.02 -4.24
N LYS A 69 16.78 -3.82 -4.24
CA LYS A 69 17.67 -4.30 -3.16
C LYS A 69 17.32 -3.67 -1.82
N SER A 70 16.98 -2.38 -1.80
CA SER A 70 16.49 -1.73 -0.58
C SER A 70 15.21 -2.39 -0.04
N ALA A 71 14.30 -2.79 -0.92
CA ALA A 71 13.11 -3.53 -0.52
C ALA A 71 13.44 -4.93 0.02
N LEU A 72 14.42 -5.64 -0.58
CA LEU A 72 14.90 -6.91 -0.04
C LEU A 72 15.51 -6.75 1.37
N ILE A 73 16.29 -5.68 1.59
CA ILE A 73 16.86 -5.36 2.91
C ILE A 73 15.75 -5.15 3.97
N ASP A 74 14.62 -4.55 3.60
CA ASP A 74 13.46 -4.41 4.49
C ASP A 74 12.88 -5.79 4.88
N VAL A 75 12.80 -6.75 3.95
CA VAL A 75 12.39 -8.13 4.25
C VAL A 75 13.34 -8.79 5.26
N TYR A 76 14.65 -8.66 5.06
CA TYR A 76 15.64 -9.16 6.03
C TYR A 76 15.51 -8.49 7.39
N SER A 77 15.32 -7.18 7.44
CA SER A 77 15.15 -6.43 8.69
C SER A 77 13.94 -6.90 9.49
N LYS A 78 12.80 -7.12 8.82
CA LYS A 78 11.59 -7.65 9.45
C LYS A 78 11.76 -9.08 9.93
N THR A 79 12.42 -9.92 9.13
CA THR A 79 12.72 -11.31 9.52
C THR A 79 13.65 -11.35 10.73
N SER A 80 14.65 -10.46 10.79
CA SER A 80 15.55 -10.35 11.94
C SER A 80 14.83 -9.90 13.21
N GLN A 81 13.83 -9.01 13.10
CA GLN A 81 13.01 -8.58 14.23
C GLN A 81 12.16 -9.73 14.77
N GLN A 82 11.52 -10.50 13.87
CA GLN A 82 10.77 -11.70 14.24
C GLN A 82 11.66 -12.76 14.91
N ASN A 83 12.89 -12.93 14.45
CA ASN A 83 13.84 -13.89 15.03
C ASN A 83 14.47 -13.48 16.37
N ASN A 84 14.31 -12.23 16.82
CA ASN A 84 15.04 -11.73 17.99
C ASN A 84 14.52 -12.32 19.32
N VAL A 85 13.23 -12.68 19.35
CA VAL A 85 12.57 -13.33 20.50
C VAL A 85 11.97 -14.69 20.11
N GLY A 86 12.13 -15.14 18.86
CA GLY A 86 11.41 -16.26 18.24
C GLY A 86 11.58 -17.64 18.89
N ILE A 87 11.45 -18.72 18.11
CA ILE A 87 11.38 -20.12 18.64
C ILE A 87 12.36 -20.40 19.78
N SER A 88 13.63 -20.04 19.62
CA SER A 88 14.68 -20.36 20.58
C SER A 88 14.37 -19.85 21.99
N TRP A 89 13.78 -18.67 22.13
CA TRP A 89 13.56 -18.04 23.42
C TRP A 89 12.32 -18.60 24.12
N PHE A 90 11.18 -18.68 23.40
CA PHE A 90 9.95 -19.25 23.94
C PHE A 90 10.07 -20.75 24.25
N ALA A 91 10.81 -21.50 23.41
CA ALA A 91 11.10 -22.90 23.66
C ALA A 91 12.01 -23.07 24.89
N ALA A 92 13.07 -22.27 25.03
CA ALA A 92 13.97 -22.33 26.19
C ALA A 92 13.27 -22.03 27.51
N LEU A 93 12.37 -21.04 27.53
CA LEU A 93 11.53 -20.74 28.71
C LEU A 93 10.60 -21.91 29.06
N SER A 94 9.94 -22.48 28.06
CA SER A 94 9.01 -23.60 28.28
C SER A 94 9.73 -24.90 28.66
N ALA A 95 11.02 -25.01 28.34
CA ALA A 95 11.87 -26.16 28.61
C ALA A 95 12.71 -26.04 29.90
N ASP A 96 12.52 -25.00 30.72
CA ASP A 96 13.30 -24.75 31.95
C ASP A 96 14.82 -24.58 31.70
N GLU A 97 15.21 -24.08 30.52
CA GLU A 97 16.61 -23.78 30.21
C GLU A 97 17.00 -22.34 30.57
N VAL A 98 16.01 -21.42 30.56
CA VAL A 98 16.18 -19.99 30.83
C VAL A 98 15.05 -19.51 31.71
N THR A 99 15.33 -18.55 32.60
CA THR A 99 14.31 -17.83 33.36
C THR A 99 14.51 -16.33 33.20
N ILE A 100 13.41 -15.60 33.03
CA ILE A 100 13.42 -14.13 32.93
C ILE A 100 12.70 -13.58 34.14
N SER A 101 13.44 -12.90 35.00
CA SER A 101 12.88 -12.24 36.18
C SER A 101 12.22 -10.91 35.81
N ASN A 102 11.20 -10.52 36.58
CA ASN A 102 10.51 -9.22 36.52
C ASN A 102 9.55 -9.00 35.32
N PHE A 103 9.11 -10.07 34.65
CA PHE A 103 8.13 -9.99 33.58
C PHE A 103 7.12 -11.13 33.66
N GLU A 104 5.93 -10.83 34.20
CA GLU A 104 4.85 -11.81 34.44
C GLU A 104 4.41 -12.57 33.18
N GLU A 105 4.50 -11.94 32.01
CA GLU A 105 4.14 -12.55 30.73
C GLU A 105 5.06 -13.73 30.35
N TYR A 106 6.33 -13.71 30.77
CA TYR A 106 7.27 -14.81 30.52
C TYR A 106 7.14 -15.94 31.54
N ASP A 107 6.67 -15.65 32.76
CA ASP A 107 6.40 -16.68 33.78
C ASP A 107 5.35 -17.69 33.29
N GLN A 108 4.44 -17.26 32.43
CA GLN A 108 3.42 -18.13 31.83
C GLN A 108 4.03 -19.24 30.96
N PHE A 109 5.19 -19.01 30.33
CA PHE A 109 5.92 -20.02 29.57
C PHE A 109 6.57 -21.03 30.52
N ASN A 110 7.26 -20.56 31.57
CA ASN A 110 7.88 -21.41 32.58
C ASN A 110 6.85 -22.33 33.26
N GLN A 111 5.64 -21.81 33.50
CA GLN A 111 4.53 -22.55 34.12
C GLN A 111 3.76 -23.41 33.12
N ASN A 112 4.03 -23.30 31.81
CA ASN A 112 3.25 -23.92 30.73
C ASN A 112 1.74 -23.57 30.81
N LEU A 113 1.43 -22.35 31.23
CA LEU A 113 0.07 -21.81 31.40
C LEU A 113 -0.10 -20.50 30.61
N ILE A 114 0.30 -20.54 29.33
CA ILE A 114 0.28 -19.37 28.43
C ILE A 114 -1.15 -18.90 28.21
N SER A 115 -1.41 -17.63 28.53
CA SER A 115 -2.70 -17.00 28.31
C SER A 115 -2.92 -16.73 26.81
N PRO A 116 -4.13 -16.91 26.26
CA PRO A 116 -4.48 -16.45 24.92
C PRO A 116 -4.34 -14.92 24.72
N LEU A 117 -4.23 -14.16 25.82
CA LEU A 117 -4.03 -12.71 25.82
C LEU A 117 -2.56 -12.32 26.06
N ASN A 118 -1.62 -13.27 25.99
CA ASN A 118 -0.20 -12.99 26.18
C ASN A 118 0.32 -12.10 25.03
N ASN A 119 0.82 -10.91 25.36
CA ASN A 119 1.28 -9.94 24.37
C ASN A 119 2.50 -10.43 23.57
N GLN A 120 3.38 -11.22 24.18
CA GLN A 120 4.58 -11.74 23.52
C GLN A 120 4.19 -12.68 22.38
N ILE A 121 3.19 -13.54 22.61
CA ILE A 121 2.63 -14.42 21.58
C ILE A 121 1.94 -13.63 20.46
N LEU A 122 1.19 -12.58 20.81
CA LEU A 122 0.51 -11.73 19.82
C LEU A 122 1.52 -10.96 18.96
N GLU A 123 2.60 -10.45 19.56
CA GLU A 123 3.69 -9.77 18.86
C GLU A 123 4.44 -10.73 17.92
N GLU A 124 4.72 -11.95 18.38
CA GLU A 124 5.34 -12.99 17.57
C GLU A 124 4.50 -13.33 16.33
N TRP A 125 3.19 -13.54 16.52
CA TRP A 125 2.26 -13.78 15.42
C TRP A 125 2.24 -12.61 14.42
N ASN A 126 2.07 -11.38 14.92
CA ASN A 126 1.96 -10.20 14.06
C ASN A 126 3.25 -9.88 13.32
N SER A 127 4.40 -10.01 13.97
CA SER A 127 5.70 -9.78 13.35
C SER A 127 5.99 -10.81 12.25
N GLY A 128 5.65 -12.09 12.47
CA GLY A 128 5.73 -13.14 11.46
C GLY A 128 4.91 -12.84 10.21
N TYR A 129 3.60 -12.57 10.34
CA TYR A 129 2.78 -12.24 9.18
C TYR A 129 3.14 -10.89 8.53
N THR A 130 3.69 -9.95 9.28
CA THR A 130 4.23 -8.71 8.73
C THR A 130 5.46 -8.96 7.84
N ALA A 131 6.35 -9.85 8.27
CA ALA A 131 7.52 -10.25 7.49
C ALA A 131 7.13 -11.08 6.25
N ILE A 132 6.15 -11.99 6.38
CA ILE A 132 5.57 -12.74 5.24
C ILE A 132 4.96 -11.78 4.21
N TYR A 133 4.18 -10.79 4.66
CA TYR A 133 3.60 -9.80 3.75
C TYR A 133 4.68 -9.01 2.99
N ALA A 134 5.77 -8.63 3.66
CA ALA A 134 6.88 -7.92 3.01
C ALA A 134 7.57 -8.80 1.95
N ALA A 135 7.78 -10.09 2.23
CA ALA A 135 8.31 -11.04 1.25
C ALA A 135 7.37 -11.19 0.04
N ASN A 136 6.06 -11.35 0.27
CA ASN A 136 5.07 -11.44 -0.80
C ASN A 136 5.03 -10.16 -1.65
N ALA A 137 5.08 -8.99 -1.01
CA ALA A 137 5.11 -7.71 -1.71
C ALA A 137 6.37 -7.55 -2.58
N LEU A 138 7.53 -8.03 -2.11
CA LEU A 138 8.76 -8.05 -2.90
C LEU A 138 8.60 -8.95 -4.12
N ILE A 139 8.13 -10.18 -3.94
CA ILE A 139 7.96 -11.17 -5.01
C ILE A 139 6.98 -10.64 -6.08
N GLU A 140 5.81 -10.15 -5.67
CA GLU A 140 4.81 -9.58 -6.58
C GLU A 140 5.35 -8.36 -7.34
N GLY A 141 6.04 -7.46 -6.65
CA GLY A 141 6.62 -6.25 -7.25
C GLY A 141 7.74 -6.57 -8.25
N LEU A 142 8.61 -7.52 -7.93
CA LEU A 142 9.67 -7.99 -8.82
C LEU A 142 9.11 -8.70 -10.06
N ASN A 143 8.05 -9.50 -9.91
CA ASN A 143 7.37 -10.16 -11.03
C ASN A 143 6.78 -9.14 -12.03
N GLN A 144 6.29 -8.00 -11.53
CA GLN A 144 5.72 -6.93 -12.35
C GLN A 144 6.76 -5.95 -12.89
N SER A 145 7.97 -5.92 -12.31
CA SER A 145 9.01 -4.97 -12.70
C SER A 145 9.57 -5.23 -14.09
N THR A 146 9.80 -4.17 -14.85
CA THR A 146 10.57 -4.21 -16.11
C THR A 146 11.95 -3.55 -16.00
N GLY A 147 12.26 -2.94 -14.85
CA GLY A 147 13.48 -2.16 -14.63
C GLY A 147 14.57 -2.88 -13.83
N VAL A 148 14.24 -3.99 -13.18
CA VAL A 148 15.20 -4.84 -12.43
C VAL A 148 15.80 -5.88 -13.38
N SER A 149 17.13 -6.05 -13.34
CA SER A 149 17.85 -7.01 -14.16
C SER A 149 17.39 -8.45 -13.88
N ALA A 150 17.41 -9.30 -14.90
CA ALA A 150 16.91 -10.68 -14.77
C ALA A 150 17.67 -11.48 -13.70
N VAL A 151 18.99 -11.26 -13.59
CA VAL A 151 19.85 -11.92 -12.59
C VAL A 151 19.45 -11.51 -11.18
N ASN A 152 19.39 -10.20 -10.91
CA ASN A 152 19.03 -9.69 -9.58
C ASN A 152 17.58 -10.01 -9.24
N LYS A 153 16.67 -9.96 -10.20
CA LYS A 153 15.28 -10.35 -10.00
C LYS A 153 15.17 -11.81 -9.55
N ALA A 154 15.84 -12.74 -10.25
CA ALA A 154 15.81 -14.16 -9.90
C ALA A 154 16.38 -14.39 -8.49
N GLN A 155 17.53 -13.77 -8.19
CA GLN A 155 18.16 -13.85 -6.88
C GLN A 155 17.24 -13.30 -5.77
N PHE A 156 16.70 -12.09 -5.93
CA PHE A 156 15.89 -11.45 -4.88
C PHE A 156 14.57 -12.19 -4.63
N ILE A 157 13.97 -12.79 -5.67
CA ILE A 157 12.80 -13.65 -5.51
C ILE A 157 13.17 -14.92 -4.72
N ALA A 158 14.29 -15.56 -5.05
CA ALA A 158 14.76 -16.76 -4.35
C ALA A 158 15.04 -16.47 -2.86
N GLU A 159 15.73 -15.37 -2.56
CA GLU A 159 15.97 -14.92 -1.18
C GLU A 159 14.65 -14.64 -0.43
N ALA A 160 13.70 -13.96 -1.06
CA ALA A 160 12.41 -13.69 -0.43
C ALA A 160 11.57 -14.96 -0.19
N LYS A 161 11.59 -15.93 -1.11
CA LYS A 161 10.93 -17.23 -0.91
C LYS A 161 11.56 -18.00 0.24
N PHE A 162 12.89 -18.04 0.32
CA PHE A 162 13.58 -18.66 1.44
C PHE A 162 13.16 -18.02 2.78
N LEU A 163 13.18 -16.69 2.88
CA LEU A 163 12.78 -15.99 4.10
C LEU A 163 11.30 -16.24 4.43
N ARG A 164 10.40 -16.21 3.44
CA ARG A 164 8.98 -16.53 3.62
C ARG A 164 8.78 -17.95 4.15
N ALA A 165 9.46 -18.93 3.58
CA ALA A 165 9.42 -20.33 4.00
C ALA A 165 9.93 -20.50 5.43
N PHE A 166 11.05 -19.84 5.75
CA PHE A 166 11.65 -19.84 7.08
C PHE A 166 10.71 -19.23 8.14
N ILE A 167 10.03 -18.12 7.85
CA ILE A 167 9.07 -17.51 8.79
C ILE A 167 7.83 -18.41 8.98
N HIS A 168 7.30 -19.02 7.91
CA HIS A 168 6.19 -19.96 8.03
C HIS A 168 6.57 -21.18 8.87
N TYR A 169 7.80 -21.69 8.70
CA TYR A 169 8.34 -22.75 9.55
C TYR A 169 8.34 -22.32 11.02
N ASN A 170 8.83 -21.11 11.29
CA ASN A 170 8.89 -20.61 12.67
C ASN A 170 7.50 -20.54 13.32
N LEU A 171 6.53 -20.01 12.60
CA LEU A 171 5.15 -19.92 13.07
C LEU A 171 4.53 -21.30 13.27
N THR A 172 4.67 -22.23 12.32
CA THR A 172 4.02 -23.54 12.46
C THR A 172 4.66 -24.38 13.58
N ALA A 173 5.97 -24.21 13.84
CA ALA A 173 6.62 -24.89 14.96
C ALA A 173 6.15 -24.39 16.33
N LEU A 174 5.79 -23.10 16.46
CA LEU A 174 5.25 -22.53 17.70
C LEU A 174 3.75 -22.76 17.87
N PHE A 175 2.98 -22.61 16.79
CA PHE A 175 1.52 -22.52 16.83
C PHE A 175 0.81 -23.79 16.33
N GLY A 176 1.56 -24.75 15.77
CA GLY A 176 1.01 -25.89 15.04
C GLY A 176 0.34 -25.42 13.76
N ASP A 177 -0.96 -25.64 13.64
CA ASP A 177 -1.72 -25.30 12.45
C ASP A 177 -1.75 -23.79 12.19
N ILE A 178 -1.50 -23.33 10.98
CA ILE A 178 -1.48 -21.89 10.63
C ILE A 178 -2.06 -21.65 9.24
N PRO A 179 -2.60 -20.45 8.94
CA PRO A 179 -2.87 -20.06 7.56
C PRO A 179 -1.55 -19.86 6.80
N PHE A 180 -1.47 -20.39 5.58
CA PHE A 180 -0.29 -20.23 4.71
C PHE A 180 -0.54 -19.08 3.72
N VAL A 181 0.17 -17.96 3.89
CA VAL A 181 -0.11 -16.70 3.17
C VAL A 181 0.93 -16.46 2.07
N MET A 182 0.47 -16.41 0.81
CA MET A 182 1.35 -16.28 -0.36
C MET A 182 1.16 -14.98 -1.17
N THR A 183 0.15 -14.17 -0.86
CA THR A 183 -0.18 -12.95 -1.61
C THR A 183 -0.30 -11.74 -0.68
N THR A 184 -0.34 -10.54 -1.26
CA THR A 184 -0.63 -9.29 -0.54
C THR A 184 -2.12 -8.92 -0.52
N ASP A 185 -2.99 -9.67 -1.20
CA ASP A 185 -4.41 -9.36 -1.27
C ASP A 185 -5.14 -9.74 0.03
N TYR A 186 -5.54 -8.73 0.80
CA TYR A 186 -6.26 -8.93 2.06
C TYR A 186 -7.60 -9.65 1.88
N ARG A 187 -8.22 -9.58 0.70
CA ARG A 187 -9.51 -10.23 0.43
C ARG A 187 -9.34 -11.74 0.27
N GLU A 188 -8.19 -12.18 -0.24
CA GLU A 188 -7.82 -13.58 -0.28
C GLU A 188 -7.35 -14.04 1.09
N ASN A 189 -6.43 -13.28 1.70
CA ASN A 189 -5.80 -13.64 2.97
C ASN A 189 -6.81 -13.71 4.13
N GLY A 190 -7.82 -12.84 4.14
CA GLY A 190 -8.87 -12.83 5.17
C GLY A 190 -9.82 -14.03 5.13
N LEU A 191 -9.77 -14.85 4.08
CA LEU A 191 -10.58 -16.06 3.94
C LEU A 191 -9.79 -17.33 4.26
N LEU A 192 -8.49 -17.24 4.52
CA LEU A 192 -7.65 -18.39 4.78
C LEU A 192 -7.99 -19.02 6.13
N SER A 193 -8.20 -20.33 6.12
CA SER A 193 -8.27 -21.14 7.33
C SER A 193 -6.88 -21.63 7.74
N ARG A 194 -6.75 -22.02 9.02
CA ARG A 194 -5.57 -22.74 9.50
C ARG A 194 -5.46 -24.08 8.75
N ARG A 195 -4.25 -24.39 8.29
CA ARG A 195 -3.91 -25.68 7.66
C ARG A 195 -3.14 -26.52 8.66
N ALA A 196 -3.22 -27.84 8.51
CA ALA A 196 -2.47 -28.75 9.37
C ALA A 196 -0.97 -28.47 9.26
N HIS A 197 -0.24 -28.59 10.37
CA HIS A 197 1.21 -28.42 10.42
C HIS A 197 1.94 -29.19 9.29
N THR A 198 1.54 -30.42 9.00
CA THR A 198 2.11 -31.23 7.91
C THR A 198 1.92 -30.61 6.54
N ASP A 199 0.74 -30.08 6.27
CA ASP A 199 0.41 -29.44 4.98
C ASP A 199 1.22 -28.14 4.81
N VAL A 200 1.42 -27.42 5.91
CA VAL A 200 2.27 -26.22 5.93
C VAL A 200 3.72 -26.60 5.62
N LEU A 201 4.26 -27.67 6.19
CA LEU A 201 5.61 -28.15 5.88
C LEU A 201 5.77 -28.53 4.40
N GLU A 202 4.77 -29.16 3.77
CA GLU A 202 4.79 -29.46 2.33
C GLU A 202 4.86 -28.19 1.46
N LEU A 203 4.11 -27.15 1.84
CA LEU A 203 4.14 -25.85 1.16
C LEU A 203 5.47 -25.13 1.37
N ILE A 204 6.06 -25.22 2.56
CA ILE A 204 7.42 -24.70 2.86
C ILE A 204 8.44 -25.37 1.94
N VAL A 205 8.40 -26.70 1.82
CA VAL A 205 9.30 -27.45 0.92
C VAL A 205 9.10 -27.04 -0.53
N THR A 206 7.86 -26.75 -0.94
CA THR A 206 7.56 -26.23 -2.28
C THR A 206 8.26 -24.90 -2.53
N ASP A 207 8.16 -23.94 -1.61
CA ASP A 207 8.88 -22.65 -1.71
C ASP A 207 10.40 -22.86 -1.82
N LEU A 208 10.96 -23.76 -1.00
CA LEU A 208 12.41 -24.01 -0.95
C LEU A 208 12.96 -24.74 -2.19
N ASN A 209 12.14 -25.53 -2.88
CA ASN A 209 12.53 -26.18 -4.13
C ASN A 209 12.55 -25.21 -5.33
N GLU A 210 11.94 -24.03 -5.18
CA GLU A 210 11.95 -22.97 -6.18
C GLU A 210 13.04 -21.91 -5.96
N VAL A 211 13.90 -22.10 -4.95
CA VAL A 211 15.09 -21.29 -4.63
C VAL A 211 16.32 -21.90 -5.30
#